data_AF-A0A2D5A8Z0-F1
#
_entry.id   AF-A0A2D5A8Z0-F1
#
_cell.length_a   1.000
_cell.length_b   1.000
_cell.length_c   1.000
_cell.angle_alpha   90.00
_cell.angle_beta   90.00
_cell.angle_gamma   90.00
#
_symmetry.space_group_name_H-M   'P 1'
#
loop_
_entity.id
_entity.type
_entity.pdbx_description
1 polymer ?
#
loop_
_entity_poly.entity_id
_entity_poly.type
_entity_poly.pdbx_seq_one_letter_code
_entity_poly.pdbx_strand_id
1 'polypeptide(L)'
;MNWLPEFLETCRREHLCMTPHCTTCGGNAFLKRLQDRAAAEGEAAGARNARSAVGHGLIVGLLALEPADRDLVAAPGLAWVIDEARRRHPDGEAGFDSILRGTTAGWIVVKLRAAAVEAERRRDRRRREVERRGRADRTRRRRRAWERRVRHQARLAAKRDRDLELEGLMAEFESRSPEARLRWLAERSAGFPLDRIPDELVPVDADLLMLTRSERATLVEAIGGRRRSWRRLRDRLAEAG
;
A
#
# COMPACT_ATOMS: atom_id res chain seq x y z
N MET A 1 -6.29 -7.92 55.24
CA MET A 1 -5.37 -7.99 54.11
C MET A 1 -6.19 -7.83 52.84
N ASN A 2 -5.77 -7.00 51.89
CA ASN A 2 -6.54 -6.75 50.68
C ASN A 2 -6.40 -7.93 49.70
N TRP A 3 -7.52 -8.56 49.34
CA TRP A 3 -7.54 -9.73 48.46
C TRP A 3 -7.25 -9.39 46.99
N LEU A 4 -7.47 -8.13 46.59
CA LEU A 4 -7.48 -7.75 45.18
C LEU A 4 -6.09 -7.79 44.50
N PRO A 5 -5.01 -7.25 45.10
CA PRO A 5 -3.66 -7.36 44.52
C PRO A 5 -3.20 -8.82 44.37
N GLU A 6 -3.42 -9.63 45.41
CA GLU A 6 -3.05 -11.06 45.42
C GLU A 6 -3.82 -11.86 44.35
N PHE A 7 -5.11 -11.54 44.18
CA PHE A 7 -5.93 -12.13 43.14
C PHE A 7 -5.37 -11.82 41.74
N LEU A 8 -5.06 -10.56 41.46
CA LEU A 8 -4.50 -10.15 40.16
C LEU A 8 -3.14 -10.80 39.89
N GLU A 9 -2.30 -10.90 40.91
CA GLU A 9 -1.00 -11.59 40.82
C GLU A 9 -1.17 -13.08 40.54
N THR A 10 -2.14 -13.73 41.19
CA THR A 10 -2.47 -15.14 40.96
C THR A 10 -2.95 -15.35 39.52
N CYS A 11 -3.88 -14.52 39.04
CA CYS A 11 -4.34 -14.58 37.65
C CYS A 11 -3.21 -14.38 36.64
N ARG A 12 -2.23 -13.51 36.95
CA ARG A 12 -1.03 -13.30 36.13
C ARG A 12 -0.15 -14.55 36.08
N ARG A 13 0.12 -15.18 37.23
CA ARG A 13 0.92 -16.41 37.34
C ARG A 13 0.27 -17.60 36.64
N GLU A 14 -1.05 -17.68 36.69
CA GLU A 14 -1.84 -18.70 36.00
C GLU A 14 -2.13 -18.39 34.52
N HIS A 15 -1.55 -17.30 33.99
CA HIS A 15 -1.69 -16.89 32.59
C HIS A 15 -3.16 -16.71 32.14
N LEU A 16 -4.04 -16.27 33.04
CA LEU A 16 -5.41 -15.95 32.67
C LEU A 16 -5.44 -14.73 31.75
N CYS A 17 -6.26 -14.80 30.71
CA CYS A 17 -6.47 -13.65 29.83
C CYS A 17 -7.21 -12.54 30.59
N MET A 18 -6.46 -11.51 30.97
CA MET A 18 -6.96 -10.31 31.64
C MET A 18 -7.27 -9.16 30.67
N THR A 19 -7.16 -9.39 29.36
CA THR A 19 -7.42 -8.36 28.35
C THR A 19 -8.93 -8.10 28.22
N PRO A 20 -9.39 -6.86 28.41
CA PRO A 20 -10.78 -6.49 28.12
C PRO A 20 -11.16 -6.80 26.67
N HIS A 21 -12.31 -7.44 26.49
CA HIS A 21 -12.87 -7.77 25.17
C HIS A 21 -11.91 -8.53 24.25
N CYS A 22 -11.11 -9.46 24.81
CA CYS A 22 -10.28 -10.36 24.01
C CYS A 22 -11.14 -11.08 22.94
N THR A 23 -10.81 -10.91 21.67
CA THR A 23 -11.57 -11.51 20.56
C THR A 23 -11.43 -13.03 20.46
N THR A 24 -10.48 -13.62 21.20
CA THR A 24 -10.23 -15.08 21.21
C THR A 24 -10.98 -15.79 22.32
N CYS A 25 -10.90 -15.31 23.57
CA CYS A 25 -11.47 -16.00 24.72
C CYS A 25 -12.46 -15.17 25.55
N GLY A 26 -12.68 -13.90 25.19
CA GLY A 26 -13.56 -12.97 25.90
C GLY A 26 -13.10 -12.57 27.31
N GLY A 27 -12.06 -13.18 27.87
CA GLY A 27 -11.68 -13.02 29.28
C GLY A 27 -12.59 -13.76 30.26
N ASN A 28 -13.41 -14.69 29.77
CA ASN A 28 -14.48 -15.33 30.57
C ASN A 28 -13.95 -16.07 31.81
N ALA A 29 -12.80 -16.74 31.69
CA ALA A 29 -12.19 -17.46 32.80
C ALA A 29 -11.73 -16.52 33.93
N PHE A 30 -11.14 -15.38 33.57
CA PHE A 30 -10.77 -14.34 34.54
C PHE A 30 -12.03 -13.75 35.19
N LEU A 31 -13.03 -13.39 34.38
CA LEU A 31 -14.26 -12.77 34.87
C LEU A 31 -15.02 -13.67 35.84
N LYS A 32 -15.16 -14.96 35.50
CA LYS A 32 -15.81 -15.94 36.38
C LYS A 32 -15.11 -16.00 37.74
N ARG A 33 -13.78 -16.18 37.74
CA ARG A 33 -13.01 -16.25 38.99
C ARG A 33 -13.06 -14.95 39.80
N LEU A 34 -13.07 -13.81 39.12
CA LEU A 34 -13.24 -12.51 39.78
C LEU A 34 -14.59 -12.44 40.48
N GLN A 35 -15.67 -12.86 39.82
CA GLN A 35 -17.01 -12.87 40.40
C GLN A 35 -17.10 -13.84 41.58
N ASP A 36 -16.56 -15.05 41.44
CA ASP A 36 -16.56 -16.07 42.51
C ASP A 36 -15.82 -15.54 43.74
N ARG A 37 -14.62 -14.96 43.55
CA ARG A 37 -13.85 -14.40 44.66
C ARG A 37 -14.55 -13.20 45.29
N ALA A 38 -15.06 -12.28 44.48
CA ALA A 38 -15.75 -11.10 44.98
C ALA A 38 -17.06 -11.44 45.70
N ALA A 39 -17.77 -12.50 45.29
CA ALA A 39 -18.96 -12.99 46.01
C ALA A 39 -18.59 -13.43 47.43
N ALA A 40 -17.55 -14.25 47.58
CA ALA A 40 -17.09 -14.72 48.89
C ALA A 40 -16.69 -13.56 49.82
N GLU A 41 -15.97 -12.58 49.29
CA GLU A 41 -15.56 -11.38 50.04
C GLU A 41 -16.76 -10.49 50.40
N GLY A 42 -17.74 -10.37 49.50
CA GLY A 42 -18.97 -9.62 49.75
C GLY A 42 -19.88 -10.28 50.78
N GLU A 43 -19.99 -11.61 50.78
CA GLU A 43 -20.70 -12.37 51.80
C GLU A 43 -20.05 -12.21 53.17
N ALA A 44 -18.73 -12.31 53.24
CA ALA A 44 -17.96 -12.07 54.47
C ALA A 44 -18.14 -10.62 54.98
N ALA A 45 -18.33 -9.66 54.09
CA ALA A 45 -18.61 -8.26 54.41
C ALA A 45 -20.08 -7.98 54.76
N GLY A 46 -20.96 -8.98 54.80
CA GLY A 46 -22.36 -8.85 55.22
C GLY A 46 -23.34 -8.44 54.11
N ALA A 47 -23.06 -8.78 52.85
CA ALA A 47 -23.99 -8.54 51.75
C ALA A 47 -25.33 -9.28 51.95
N ARG A 48 -26.44 -8.61 51.61
CA ARG A 48 -27.80 -9.11 51.90
C ARG A 48 -28.29 -10.20 50.93
N ASN A 49 -27.68 -10.30 49.74
CA ASN A 49 -28.01 -11.31 48.73
C ASN A 49 -26.84 -11.51 47.74
N ALA A 50 -26.85 -12.65 47.03
CA ALA A 50 -25.80 -13.04 46.09
C ALA A 50 -25.54 -12.00 44.98
N ARG A 51 -26.58 -11.30 44.51
CA ARG A 51 -26.45 -10.26 43.47
C ARG A 51 -25.67 -9.05 43.97
N SER A 52 -25.88 -8.68 45.23
CA SER A 52 -25.16 -7.60 45.91
C SER A 52 -23.77 -8.01 46.39
N ALA A 53 -23.54 -9.30 46.69
CA ALA A 53 -22.27 -9.79 47.22
C ALA A 53 -21.10 -9.49 46.30
N VAL A 54 -21.21 -9.81 45.01
CA VAL A 54 -20.15 -9.50 44.03
C VAL A 54 -19.81 -8.01 44.01
N GLY A 55 -20.82 -7.15 43.91
CA GLY A 55 -20.61 -5.69 43.90
C GLY A 55 -19.96 -5.20 45.19
N HIS A 56 -20.44 -5.69 46.34
CA HIS A 56 -19.93 -5.32 47.65
C HIS A 56 -18.46 -5.75 47.82
N GLY A 57 -18.12 -6.99 47.49
CA GLY A 57 -16.75 -7.51 47.59
C GLY A 57 -15.77 -6.77 46.67
N LEU A 58 -16.19 -6.41 45.45
CA LEU A 58 -15.39 -5.58 44.54
C LEU A 58 -15.13 -4.19 45.11
N ILE A 59 -16.16 -3.53 45.67
CA ILE A 59 -16.01 -2.21 46.29
C ILE A 59 -15.11 -2.27 47.51
N VAL A 60 -15.28 -3.27 48.38
CA VAL A 60 -14.42 -3.48 49.56
C VAL A 60 -12.96 -3.67 49.13
N GLY A 61 -12.69 -4.51 48.13
CA GLY A 61 -11.34 -4.73 47.60
C GLY A 61 -10.71 -3.47 47.00
N LEU A 62 -11.50 -2.64 46.30
CA LEU A 62 -11.04 -1.37 45.73
C LEU A 62 -10.77 -0.32 46.82
N LEU A 63 -11.65 -0.20 47.82
CA LEU A 63 -11.48 0.76 48.92
C LEU A 63 -10.29 0.40 49.82
N ALA A 64 -9.96 -0.89 49.91
CA ALA A 64 -8.81 -1.38 50.66
C ALA A 64 -7.45 -1.20 49.93
N LEU A 65 -7.42 -0.60 48.73
CA LEU A 65 -6.16 -0.33 48.02
C LEU A 65 -5.38 0.80 48.67
N GLU A 66 -4.12 0.51 48.99
CA GLU A 66 -3.19 1.44 49.61
C GLU A 66 -2.36 2.20 48.56
N PRO A 67 -1.72 3.33 48.91
CA PRO A 67 -0.87 4.06 47.96
C PRO A 67 0.26 3.23 47.34
N ALA A 68 0.69 2.14 48.00
CA ALA A 68 1.66 1.19 47.47
C ALA A 68 1.13 0.42 46.24
N ASP A 69 -0.19 0.21 46.16
CA ASP A 69 -0.86 -0.55 45.08
C ASP A 69 -1.11 0.29 43.81
N ARG A 70 -0.54 1.51 43.73
CA ARG A 70 -0.75 2.40 42.57
C ARG A 70 -0.18 1.85 41.28
N ASP A 71 0.81 0.96 41.35
CA ASP A 71 1.40 0.26 40.22
C ASP A 71 0.38 -0.65 39.50
N LEU A 72 -0.65 -1.11 40.21
CA LEU A 72 -1.76 -1.88 39.64
C LEU A 72 -2.52 -1.12 38.55
N VAL A 73 -2.33 0.20 38.40
CA VAL A 73 -2.83 0.95 37.23
C VAL A 73 -2.34 0.36 35.90
N ALA A 74 -1.19 -0.31 35.88
CA ALA A 74 -0.66 -1.00 34.72
C ALA A 74 -1.13 -2.47 34.63
N ALA A 75 -1.82 -2.99 35.65
CA ALA A 75 -2.29 -4.37 35.68
C ALA A 75 -3.47 -4.54 34.69
N PRO A 76 -3.38 -5.45 33.70
CA PRO A 76 -4.42 -5.60 32.68
C PRO A 76 -5.81 -5.93 33.24
N GLY A 77 -5.86 -6.67 34.36
CA GLY A 77 -7.11 -7.10 34.99
C GLY A 77 -7.81 -6.01 35.81
N LEU A 78 -7.13 -4.92 36.19
CA LEU A 78 -7.73 -3.91 37.05
C LEU A 78 -8.81 -3.10 36.32
N ALA A 79 -8.68 -2.92 35.01
CA ALA A 79 -9.72 -2.30 34.20
C ALA A 79 -11.03 -3.12 34.23
N TRP A 80 -10.93 -4.45 34.20
CA TRP A 80 -12.10 -5.35 34.36
C TRP A 80 -12.73 -5.21 35.73
N VAL A 81 -11.92 -5.19 36.79
CA VAL A 81 -12.41 -5.05 38.18
C VAL A 81 -13.20 -3.76 38.35
N ILE A 82 -12.67 -2.65 37.86
CA ILE A 82 -13.32 -1.33 37.93
C ILE A 82 -14.62 -1.31 37.12
N ASP A 83 -14.61 -1.84 35.90
CA ASP A 83 -15.80 -1.87 35.05
C ASP A 83 -16.89 -2.79 35.62
N GLU A 84 -16.51 -3.95 36.15
CA GLU A 84 -17.43 -4.90 36.78
C GLU A 84 -18.03 -4.35 38.07
N ALA A 85 -17.24 -3.66 38.89
CA ALA A 85 -17.67 -2.99 40.11
C ALA A 85 -18.63 -1.83 39.78
N ARG A 86 -18.30 -1.03 38.77
CA ARG A 86 -19.14 0.07 38.29
C ARG A 86 -20.50 -0.43 37.81
N ARG A 87 -20.52 -1.50 36.99
CA ARG A 87 -21.77 -2.09 36.46
C ARG A 87 -22.68 -2.68 37.55
N ARG A 88 -22.12 -3.03 38.72
CA ARG A 88 -22.85 -3.63 39.85
C ARG A 88 -23.14 -2.66 40.98
N HIS A 89 -22.70 -1.41 40.89
CA HIS A 89 -22.97 -0.42 41.91
C HIS A 89 -24.46 -0.03 41.91
N PRO A 90 -25.17 -0.08 43.06
CA PRO A 90 -26.61 0.20 43.12
C PRO A 90 -27.02 1.56 42.57
N ASP A 91 -26.22 2.60 42.85
CA ASP A 91 -26.46 3.98 42.42
C ASP A 91 -25.83 4.30 41.05
N GLY A 92 -25.47 3.27 40.28
CA GLY A 92 -24.83 3.40 38.97
C GLY A 92 -23.45 4.06 39.01
N GLU A 93 -23.03 4.61 37.86
CA GLU A 93 -21.68 5.15 37.68
C GLU A 93 -21.37 6.34 38.60
N ALA A 94 -22.36 7.21 38.83
CA ALA A 94 -22.18 8.40 39.65
C ALA A 94 -21.93 8.04 41.13
N GLY A 95 -22.66 7.06 41.66
CA GLY A 95 -22.42 6.55 43.01
C GLY A 95 -21.07 5.85 43.14
N PHE A 96 -20.70 5.05 42.14
CA PHE A 96 -19.39 4.38 42.08
C PHE A 96 -18.23 5.39 42.08
N ASP A 97 -18.29 6.43 41.25
CA ASP A 97 -17.24 7.45 41.21
C ASP A 97 -17.21 8.28 42.51
N SER A 98 -18.37 8.46 43.17
CA SER A 98 -18.47 9.15 44.45
C SER A 98 -17.81 8.36 45.59
N ILE A 99 -18.09 7.06 45.70
CA ILE A 99 -17.58 6.23 46.80
C ILE A 99 -16.05 6.04 46.73
N LEU A 100 -15.48 6.03 45.54
CA LEU A 100 -14.02 5.92 45.36
C LEU A 100 -13.29 7.26 45.46
N ARG A 101 -14.00 8.39 45.60
CA ARG A 101 -13.38 9.71 45.63
C ARG A 101 -12.39 9.83 46.79
N GLY A 102 -11.19 10.32 46.51
CA GLY A 102 -10.13 10.50 47.53
C GLY A 102 -9.37 9.22 47.88
N THR A 103 -9.73 8.06 47.32
CA THR A 103 -9.04 6.78 47.54
C THR A 103 -8.00 6.48 46.47
N THR A 104 -7.14 5.48 46.71
CA THR A 104 -6.20 4.97 45.70
C THR A 104 -6.94 4.46 44.46
N ALA A 105 -8.02 3.70 44.64
CA ALA A 105 -8.86 3.23 43.52
C ALA A 105 -9.42 4.40 42.69
N GLY A 106 -9.87 5.47 43.35
CA GLY A 106 -10.32 6.68 42.65
C GLY A 106 -9.22 7.33 41.80
N TRP A 107 -7.99 7.41 42.32
CA TRP A 107 -6.83 7.88 41.55
C TRP A 107 -6.53 6.99 40.33
N ILE A 108 -6.60 5.67 40.50
CA ILE A 108 -6.40 4.69 39.42
C ILE A 108 -7.46 4.86 38.34
N VAL A 109 -8.74 5.00 38.70
CA VAL A 109 -9.84 5.24 37.74
C VAL A 109 -9.55 6.46 36.88
N VAL A 110 -9.12 7.57 37.48
CA VAL A 110 -8.75 8.80 36.75
C VAL A 110 -7.59 8.54 35.78
N LYS A 111 -6.56 7.80 36.21
CA LYS A 111 -5.41 7.47 35.34
C LYS A 111 -5.79 6.57 34.17
N LEU A 112 -6.61 5.55 34.40
CA LEU A 112 -7.11 4.68 33.33
C LEU A 112 -7.95 5.45 32.31
N ARG A 113 -8.83 6.36 32.77
CA ARG A 113 -9.60 7.25 31.87
C ARG A 113 -8.68 8.16 31.04
N ALA A 114 -7.68 8.78 31.66
CA ALA A 114 -6.73 9.62 30.95
C ALA A 114 -5.92 8.84 29.91
N ALA A 115 -5.48 7.62 30.24
CA ALA A 115 -4.78 6.74 29.31
C ALA A 115 -5.65 6.33 28.12
N ALA A 116 -6.94 6.05 28.35
CA ALA A 116 -7.89 5.72 27.29
C ALA A 116 -8.09 6.90 26.32
N VAL A 117 -8.29 8.12 26.83
CA VAL A 117 -8.43 9.34 26.01
C VAL A 117 -7.16 9.60 25.18
N GLU A 118 -5.98 9.43 25.78
CA GLU A 118 -4.71 9.60 25.08
C GLU A 118 -4.51 8.52 23.99
N ALA A 119 -4.89 7.28 24.27
CA ALA A 119 -4.86 6.20 23.28
C ALA A 119 -5.80 6.48 22.09
N GLU A 120 -7.00 7.02 22.35
CA GLU A 120 -7.94 7.44 21.31
C GLU A 120 -7.37 8.59 20.46
N ARG A 121 -6.83 9.63 21.11
CA ARG A 121 -6.15 10.73 20.40
C ARG A 121 -5.02 10.24 19.50
N ARG A 122 -4.24 9.26 19.95
CA ARG A 122 -3.18 8.65 19.13
C ARG A 122 -3.74 7.87 17.94
N ARG A 123 -4.81 7.11 18.12
CA ARG A 123 -5.50 6.40 17.03
C ARG A 123 -6.03 7.39 15.98
N ASP A 124 -6.65 8.48 16.43
CA ASP A 124 -7.16 9.53 15.56
C ASP A 124 -6.06 10.24 14.78
N ARG A 125 -4.93 10.57 15.43
CA ARG A 125 -3.76 11.14 14.75
C ARG A 125 -3.25 10.21 13.65
N ARG A 126 -3.10 8.91 13.95
CA ARG A 126 -2.68 7.90 12.96
C ARG A 126 -3.68 7.79 11.80
N ARG A 127 -4.98 7.77 12.07
CA ARG A 127 -6.02 7.73 11.03
C ARG A 127 -5.92 8.94 10.10
N ARG A 128 -5.82 10.15 10.65
CA ARG A 128 -5.68 11.40 9.88
C ARG A 128 -4.41 11.41 9.03
N GLU A 129 -3.31 10.88 9.55
CA GLU A 129 -2.05 10.79 8.80
C GLU A 129 -2.15 9.83 7.60
N VAL A 130 -2.74 8.65 7.80
CA VAL A 130 -3.00 7.68 6.73
C VAL A 130 -3.89 8.29 5.64
N GLU A 131 -4.95 9.00 6.02
CA GLU A 131 -5.83 9.69 5.07
C GLU A 131 -5.09 10.76 4.26
N ARG A 132 -4.25 11.57 4.90
CA ARG A 132 -3.42 12.59 4.23
C ARG A 132 -2.44 11.97 3.24
N ARG A 133 -1.71 10.93 3.66
CA ARG A 133 -0.79 10.17 2.78
C ARG A 133 -1.53 9.57 1.59
N GLY A 134 -2.71 8.98 1.82
CA GLY A 134 -3.54 8.41 0.76
C GLY A 134 -4.00 9.44 -0.28
N ARG A 135 -4.36 10.67 0.14
CA ARG A 135 -4.71 11.75 -0.80
C ARG A 135 -3.50 12.15 -1.66
N ALA A 136 -2.33 12.36 -1.06
CA ALA A 136 -1.12 12.75 -1.78
C ALA A 136 -0.68 11.67 -2.79
N ASP A 137 -0.75 10.39 -2.41
CA ASP A 137 -0.39 9.28 -3.30
C ASP A 137 -1.34 9.17 -4.50
N ARG A 138 -2.66 9.32 -4.29
CA ARG A 138 -3.65 9.35 -5.39
C ARG A 138 -3.35 10.44 -6.41
N THR A 139 -3.00 11.65 -5.95
CA THR A 139 -2.63 12.76 -6.84
C THR A 139 -1.35 12.46 -7.64
N ARG A 140 -0.31 11.91 -6.99
CA ARG A 140 0.94 11.51 -7.67
C ARG A 140 0.70 10.44 -8.73
N ARG A 141 -0.10 9.41 -8.42
CA ARG A 141 -0.44 8.34 -9.38
C ARG A 141 -1.19 8.89 -10.60
N ARG A 142 -2.17 9.78 -10.39
CA ARG A 142 -2.93 10.44 -11.48
C ARG A 142 -2.01 11.25 -12.39
N ARG A 143 -1.11 12.06 -11.82
CA ARG A 143 -0.12 12.84 -12.57
C ARG A 143 0.78 11.95 -13.43
N ARG A 144 1.39 10.91 -12.85
CA ARG A 144 2.24 9.96 -13.58
C ARG A 144 1.48 9.21 -14.69
N ALA A 145 0.20 8.90 -14.48
CA ALA A 145 -0.63 8.27 -15.50
C ALA A 145 -0.93 9.23 -16.66
N TRP A 146 -1.18 10.51 -16.37
CA TRP A 146 -1.33 11.54 -17.39
C TRP A 146 -0.03 11.77 -18.18
N GLU A 147 1.11 11.94 -17.49
CA GLU A 147 2.42 12.13 -18.14
C GLU A 147 2.77 10.97 -19.08
N ARG A 148 2.48 9.72 -18.68
CA ARG A 148 2.67 8.54 -19.53
C ARG A 148 1.78 8.56 -20.77
N ARG A 149 0.52 8.96 -20.64
CA ARG A 149 -0.41 9.08 -21.77
C ARG A 149 0.05 10.14 -22.76
N VAL A 150 0.45 11.33 -22.28
CA VAL A 150 0.97 12.41 -23.13
C VAL A 150 2.21 11.95 -23.91
N ARG A 151 3.20 11.34 -23.23
CA ARG A 151 4.41 10.82 -23.91
C ARG A 151 4.09 9.72 -24.91
N HIS A 152 3.10 8.88 -24.64
CA HIS A 152 2.69 7.85 -25.60
C HIS A 152 2.02 8.45 -26.83
N GLN A 153 1.11 9.40 -26.65
CA GLN A 153 0.46 10.12 -27.75
C GLN A 153 1.49 10.88 -28.61
N ALA A 154 2.45 11.56 -28.00
CA ALA A 154 3.53 12.23 -28.72
C ALA A 154 4.38 11.25 -29.55
N ARG A 155 4.71 10.07 -29.01
CA ARG A 155 5.43 9.03 -29.75
C ARG A 155 4.61 8.47 -30.92
N LEU A 156 3.30 8.30 -30.74
CA LEU A 156 2.43 7.84 -31.82
C LEU A 156 2.28 8.89 -32.92
N ALA A 157 2.14 10.17 -32.58
CA ALA A 157 2.10 11.26 -33.55
C ALA A 157 3.40 11.31 -34.37
N ALA A 158 4.56 11.36 -33.69
CA ALA A 158 5.85 11.37 -34.37
C ALA A 158 6.10 10.10 -35.22
N LYS A 159 5.50 8.96 -34.85
CA LYS A 159 5.54 7.77 -35.70
C LYS A 159 4.67 7.95 -36.94
N ARG A 160 3.42 8.42 -36.79
CA ARG A 160 2.52 8.68 -37.92
C ARG A 160 3.12 9.66 -38.90
N ASP A 161 3.75 10.73 -38.42
CA ASP A 161 4.39 11.73 -39.29
C ASP A 161 5.52 11.09 -40.12
N ARG A 162 6.37 10.26 -39.50
CA ARG A 162 7.40 9.50 -40.20
C ARG A 162 6.84 8.47 -41.19
N ASP A 163 5.75 7.80 -40.81
CA ASP A 163 5.10 6.81 -41.68
C ASP A 163 4.48 7.51 -42.91
N LEU A 164 3.85 8.68 -42.74
CA LEU A 164 3.31 9.50 -43.84
C LEU A 164 4.41 10.04 -44.77
N GLU A 165 5.52 10.51 -44.20
CA GLU A 165 6.69 10.95 -44.98
C GLU A 165 7.25 9.79 -45.81
N LEU A 166 7.36 8.60 -45.20
CA LEU A 166 7.80 7.40 -45.88
C LEU A 166 6.84 6.97 -47.00
N GLU A 167 5.53 7.03 -46.76
CA GLU A 167 4.51 6.74 -47.78
C GLU A 167 4.62 7.71 -48.97
N GLY A 168 4.83 9.00 -48.71
CA GLY A 168 5.05 10.00 -49.76
C GLY A 168 6.31 9.73 -50.59
N LEU A 169 7.43 9.41 -49.94
CA LEU A 169 8.68 9.05 -50.61
C LEU A 169 8.55 7.74 -51.41
N MET A 170 7.80 6.76 -50.89
CA MET A 170 7.54 5.50 -51.60
C MET A 170 6.69 5.74 -52.85
N ALA A 171 5.63 6.55 -52.77
CA ALA A 171 4.80 6.89 -53.92
C ALA A 171 5.62 7.62 -55.01
N GLU A 172 6.51 8.54 -54.59
CA GLU A 172 7.44 9.20 -55.51
C GLU A 172 8.38 8.18 -56.18
N PHE A 173 8.95 7.25 -55.40
CA PHE A 173 9.83 6.20 -55.90
C PHE A 173 9.12 5.26 -56.90
N GLU A 174 7.89 4.84 -56.58
CA GLU A 174 7.06 3.98 -57.43
C GLU A 174 6.75 4.61 -58.79
N SER A 175 6.49 5.92 -58.82
CA SER A 175 6.17 6.63 -60.07
C SER A 175 7.34 6.78 -61.06
N ARG A 176 8.57 6.53 -60.61
CA ARG A 176 9.80 6.74 -61.40
C ARG A 176 10.11 5.56 -62.33
N SER A 177 10.79 5.83 -63.44
CA SER A 177 11.37 4.79 -64.29
C SER A 177 12.48 4.02 -63.54
N PRO A 178 12.87 2.81 -63.99
CA PRO A 178 13.96 2.04 -63.37
C PRO A 178 15.27 2.86 -63.21
N GLU A 179 15.66 3.62 -64.22
CA GLU A 179 16.88 4.45 -64.18
C GLU A 179 16.74 5.60 -63.19
N ALA A 180 15.57 6.24 -63.14
CA ALA A 180 15.29 7.31 -62.20
C ALA A 180 15.21 6.81 -60.75
N ARG A 181 14.73 5.57 -60.53
CA ARG A 181 14.77 4.89 -59.22
C ARG A 181 16.20 4.61 -58.79
N LEU A 182 17.03 4.12 -59.71
CA LEU A 182 18.43 3.82 -59.43
C LEU A 182 19.21 5.09 -59.02
N ARG A 183 19.02 6.20 -59.75
CA ARG A 183 19.61 7.50 -59.39
C ARG A 183 19.07 8.04 -58.07
N TRP A 184 17.76 7.92 -57.83
CA TRP A 184 17.15 8.34 -56.56
C TRP A 184 17.72 7.59 -55.35
N LEU A 185 18.00 6.28 -55.49
CA LEU A 185 18.65 5.49 -54.44
C LEU A 185 20.08 5.96 -54.17
N ALA A 186 20.83 6.32 -55.22
CA ALA A 186 22.20 6.83 -55.07
C ALA A 186 22.23 8.14 -54.27
N GLU A 187 21.30 9.04 -54.55
CA GLU A 187 21.17 10.35 -53.86
C GLU A 187 20.76 10.21 -52.38
N ARG A 188 20.07 9.13 -52.00
CA ARG A 188 19.43 8.96 -50.67
C ARG A 188 19.90 7.73 -49.90
N SER A 189 21.06 7.19 -50.28
CA SER A 189 21.62 5.92 -49.79
C SER A 189 21.74 5.80 -48.27
N ALA A 190 21.87 6.92 -47.54
CA ALA A 190 22.03 6.93 -46.08
C ALA A 190 20.74 7.15 -45.27
N GLY A 191 19.61 7.48 -45.91
CA GLY A 191 18.40 7.93 -45.21
C GLY A 191 17.17 7.05 -45.40
N PHE A 192 17.12 6.25 -46.47
CA PHE A 192 15.93 5.52 -46.84
C PHE A 192 15.96 4.05 -46.39
N PRO A 193 14.91 3.53 -45.74
CA PRO A 193 14.86 2.13 -45.34
C PRO A 193 14.63 1.24 -46.57
N LEU A 194 15.71 0.77 -47.20
CA LEU A 194 15.67 -0.12 -48.38
C LEU A 194 14.80 -1.36 -48.17
N ASP A 195 14.66 -1.81 -46.93
CA ASP A 195 13.86 -2.98 -46.54
C ASP A 195 12.34 -2.78 -46.76
N ARG A 196 11.91 -1.53 -46.99
CA ARG A 196 10.51 -1.16 -47.26
C ARG A 196 10.17 -1.16 -48.75
N ILE A 197 11.17 -1.25 -49.63
CA ILE A 197 10.95 -1.29 -51.08
C ILE A 197 10.60 -2.73 -51.49
N PRO A 198 9.44 -2.96 -52.13
CA PRO A 198 9.07 -4.24 -52.72
C PRO A 198 10.10 -4.77 -53.73
N ASP A 199 10.28 -6.09 -53.80
CA ASP A 199 11.31 -6.75 -54.62
C ASP A 199 11.10 -6.49 -56.12
N GLU A 200 9.86 -6.18 -56.52
CA GLU A 200 9.43 -5.88 -57.89
C GLU A 200 9.81 -4.46 -58.34
N LEU A 201 10.04 -3.55 -57.39
CA LEU A 201 10.38 -2.15 -57.67
C LEU A 201 11.88 -1.89 -57.66
N VAL A 202 12.67 -2.89 -57.26
CA VAL A 202 14.14 -2.83 -57.31
C VAL A 202 14.58 -2.70 -58.78
N PRO A 203 15.33 -1.64 -59.16
CA PRO A 203 15.66 -1.36 -60.55
C PRO A 203 16.82 -2.24 -61.05
N VAL A 204 16.62 -3.56 -61.05
CA VAL A 204 17.65 -4.52 -61.46
C VAL A 204 18.04 -4.32 -62.92
N ASP A 205 17.11 -3.92 -63.77
CA ASP A 205 17.29 -3.79 -65.22
C ASP A 205 17.74 -2.39 -65.69
N ALA A 206 17.93 -1.45 -64.76
CA ALA A 206 18.36 -0.10 -65.09
C ALA A 206 19.77 -0.06 -65.69
N ASP A 207 20.01 0.91 -66.58
CA ASP A 207 21.34 1.19 -67.12
C ASP A 207 22.26 1.76 -66.03
N LEU A 208 23.36 1.05 -65.75
CA LEU A 208 24.32 1.36 -64.70
C LEU A 208 25.35 2.42 -65.10
N LEU A 209 25.46 2.74 -66.40
CA LEU A 209 26.34 3.78 -66.91
C LEU A 209 25.90 5.18 -66.47
N MET A 210 24.65 5.30 -66.01
CA MET A 210 24.05 6.52 -65.47
C MET A 210 24.58 6.93 -64.09
N LEU A 211 25.33 6.06 -63.41
CA LEU A 211 25.94 6.31 -62.11
C LEU A 211 27.47 6.44 -62.20
N THR A 212 28.04 7.32 -61.39
CA THR A 212 29.48 7.40 -61.17
C THR A 212 30.00 6.19 -60.38
N ARG A 213 31.31 5.92 -60.46
CA ARG A 213 31.95 4.83 -59.71
C ARG A 213 31.75 4.97 -58.20
N SER A 214 31.81 6.19 -57.68
CA SER A 214 31.57 6.49 -56.26
C SER A 214 30.12 6.25 -55.86
N GLU A 215 29.14 6.62 -56.68
CA GLU A 215 27.72 6.35 -56.39
C GLU A 215 27.42 4.86 -56.40
N ARG A 216 28.02 4.09 -57.32
CA ARG A 216 27.89 2.63 -57.35
C ARG A 216 28.48 2.00 -56.09
N ALA A 217 29.67 2.41 -55.65
CA ALA A 217 30.29 1.91 -54.43
C ALA A 217 29.43 2.19 -53.18
N THR A 218 28.93 3.41 -53.04
CA THR A 218 28.02 3.80 -51.94
C THR A 218 26.74 2.96 -51.95
N LEU A 219 26.16 2.70 -53.13
CA LEU A 219 24.98 1.84 -53.24
C LEU A 219 25.28 0.39 -52.89
N VAL A 220 26.41 -0.16 -53.31
CA VAL A 220 26.83 -1.52 -52.95
C VAL A 220 26.95 -1.68 -51.43
N GLU A 221 27.57 -0.71 -50.77
CA GLU A 221 27.67 -0.67 -49.31
C GLU A 221 26.29 -0.54 -48.65
N ALA A 222 25.46 0.40 -49.14
CA ALA A 222 24.12 0.63 -48.61
C ALA A 222 23.21 -0.59 -48.75
N ILE A 223 23.29 -1.32 -49.87
CA ILE A 223 22.56 -2.58 -50.09
C ILE A 223 23.09 -3.68 -49.16
N GLY A 224 24.41 -3.75 -48.97
CA GLY A 224 25.05 -4.66 -48.02
C GLY A 224 24.73 -6.13 -48.28
N GLY A 225 24.30 -6.85 -47.23
CA GLY A 225 24.02 -8.30 -47.25
C GLY A 225 22.61 -8.71 -47.71
N ARG A 226 21.84 -7.80 -48.32
CA ARG A 226 20.45 -8.08 -48.74
C ARG A 226 20.37 -9.18 -49.82
N ARG A 227 19.20 -9.79 -49.95
CA ARG A 227 18.95 -11.00 -50.77
C ARG A 227 18.06 -10.68 -51.98
N ARG A 228 17.92 -11.64 -52.90
CA ARG A 228 17.02 -11.58 -54.09
C ARG A 228 17.34 -10.43 -55.05
N SER A 229 16.37 -9.62 -55.49
CA SER A 229 16.58 -8.56 -56.48
C SER A 229 17.64 -7.57 -56.03
N TRP A 230 17.72 -7.29 -54.72
CA TRP A 230 18.79 -6.48 -54.13
C TRP A 230 20.19 -7.07 -54.32
N ARG A 231 20.34 -8.38 -54.15
CA ARG A 231 21.62 -9.06 -54.41
C ARG A 231 21.99 -8.95 -55.89
N ARG A 232 21.03 -9.20 -56.79
CA ARG A 232 21.25 -9.10 -58.23
C ARG A 232 21.69 -7.70 -58.65
N LEU A 233 21.01 -6.67 -58.15
CA LEU A 233 21.38 -5.28 -58.40
C LEU A 233 22.79 -4.98 -57.88
N ARG A 234 23.11 -5.39 -56.65
CA ARG A 234 24.44 -5.19 -56.06
C ARG A 234 25.55 -5.87 -56.86
N ASP A 235 25.34 -7.12 -57.27
CA ASP A 235 26.34 -7.88 -58.03
C ASP A 235 26.57 -7.21 -59.40
N ARG A 236 25.50 -6.76 -60.08
CA ARG A 236 25.62 -5.96 -61.31
C ARG A 236 26.34 -4.62 -61.09
N LEU A 237 26.06 -3.92 -60.00
CA LEU A 237 26.73 -2.66 -59.65
C LEU A 237 28.22 -2.84 -59.39
N ALA A 238 28.62 -3.98 -58.84
CA ALA A 238 30.02 -4.33 -58.57
C ALA A 238 30.76 -4.75 -59.85
N GLU A 239 30.09 -5.41 -60.80
CA GLU A 239 30.67 -5.83 -62.08
C GLU A 239 30.82 -4.68 -63.10
N ALA A 240 30.03 -3.62 -62.97
CA ALA A 240 30.02 -2.47 -63.89
C ALA A 240 31.05 -1.36 -63.55
N GLY A 241 32.00 -1.58 -62.62
CA GLY A 241 32.94 -0.57 -62.13
C GLY A 241 34.40 -1.00 -62.08
#